data_AF-A0A0S7YHU8-F1
#
_entry.id   AF-A0A0S7YHU8-F1
#
_cell.length_a   1.000
_cell.length_b   1.000
_cell.length_c   1.000
_cell.angle_alpha   90.00
_cell.angle_beta   90.00
_cell.angle_gamma   90.00
#
_symmetry.space_group_name_H-M   'P 1'
#
loop_
_entity.id
_entity.type
_entity.pdbx_description
1 polymer ?
#
loop_
_entity_poly.entity_id
_entity_poly.type
_entity_poly.pdbx_seq_one_letter_code
_entity_poly.pdbx_strand_id
1 'polypeptide(L)'
;MAENYYRLDENILPTVKLVIFLKHGYYLKALKYAEKKGLQSNFHKYIFFYPGLILDLLNKGKPTYLQKKILRLPVFNKEIPVYNVKFLGNVVIHKNQKYLRTKLAPKECAFCIHVALRIGESHKKIPLDVLYKNFWPHSTHPTRNLSHLLTKIKKELRIPPHLLVVSYKKDEEAIINKGIYFTTDYSEFNEAIIQAHAFLRAGE
;
A
#
# COMPACT_ATOMS: atom_id res chain seq x y z
N MET A 1 30.11 -2.40 -3.50
CA MET A 1 30.71 -3.73 -3.33
C MET A 1 30.19 -4.65 -4.43
N ALA A 2 31.11 -5.01 -5.33
CA ALA A 2 31.13 -6.10 -6.31
C ALA A 2 29.86 -6.38 -7.17
N GLU A 3 29.76 -5.72 -8.33
CA GLU A 3 29.09 -6.28 -9.51
C GLU A 3 29.96 -7.40 -10.11
N ASN A 4 29.95 -8.59 -9.51
CA ASN A 4 30.39 -9.79 -10.23
C ASN A 4 29.28 -10.18 -11.20
N TYR A 5 29.45 -9.79 -12.47
CA TYR A 5 28.62 -10.24 -13.57
C TYR A 5 28.76 -11.76 -13.70
N TYR A 6 27.82 -12.51 -13.13
CA TYR A 6 27.59 -13.89 -13.54
C TYR A 6 27.21 -13.89 -15.03
N ARG A 7 28.20 -14.07 -15.91
CA ARG A 7 27.98 -14.43 -17.31
C ARG A 7 27.43 -15.85 -17.33
N LEU A 8 26.12 -15.95 -17.16
CA LEU A 8 25.40 -17.20 -17.33
C LEU A 8 25.50 -17.62 -18.79
N ASP A 9 26.07 -18.80 -19.02
CA ASP A 9 26.24 -19.45 -20.32
C ASP A 9 24.98 -19.30 -21.20
N GLU A 10 25.19 -19.08 -22.49
CA GLU A 10 24.11 -18.93 -23.48
C GLU A 10 23.36 -20.24 -23.69
N ASN A 11 23.97 -21.38 -23.37
CA ASN A 11 23.39 -22.72 -23.51
C ASN A 11 22.41 -23.10 -22.39
N ILE A 12 22.22 -22.26 -21.37
CA ILE A 12 21.29 -22.55 -20.27
C ILE A 12 19.84 -22.37 -20.75
N LEU A 13 19.00 -23.38 -20.47
CA LEU A 13 17.56 -23.31 -20.70
C LEU A 13 16.98 -21.98 -20.17
N PRO A 14 16.22 -21.22 -21.00
CA PRO A 14 15.72 -19.90 -20.61
C PRO A 14 14.92 -19.89 -19.30
N THR A 15 14.19 -20.97 -19.01
CA THR A 15 13.44 -21.16 -17.76
C THR A 15 14.36 -21.30 -16.55
N VAL A 16 15.48 -22.01 -16.68
CA VAL A 16 16.50 -22.16 -15.62
C VAL A 16 17.18 -20.81 -15.38
N LYS A 17 17.54 -20.08 -16.43
CA LYS A 17 18.13 -18.74 -16.34
C LYS A 17 17.21 -17.76 -15.60
N LEU A 18 15.90 -17.84 -15.85
CA LEU A 18 14.89 -17.07 -15.14
C LEU A 18 14.87 -17.36 -13.63
N VAL A 19 14.88 -18.65 -13.24
CA VAL A 19 14.94 -19.06 -11.83
C VAL A 19 16.23 -18.58 -11.17
N ILE A 20 17.36 -18.66 -11.86
CA ILE A 20 18.64 -18.17 -11.35
C ILE A 20 18.55 -16.66 -11.04
N PHE A 21 17.97 -15.85 -11.92
CA PHE A 21 17.79 -14.42 -11.64
C PHE A 21 16.94 -14.18 -10.38
N LEU A 22 15.85 -14.94 -10.19
CA LEU A 22 15.02 -14.83 -9.00
C LEU A 22 15.77 -15.27 -7.73
N LYS A 23 16.48 -16.40 -7.78
CA LYS A 23 17.27 -16.93 -6.65
C LYS A 23 18.32 -15.92 -6.15
N HIS A 24 18.92 -15.16 -7.06
CA HIS A 24 19.91 -14.12 -6.72
C HIS A 24 19.29 -12.74 -6.43
N GLY A 25 17.96 -12.64 -6.35
CA GLY A 25 17.26 -11.40 -6.03
C GLY A 25 17.20 -10.36 -7.14
N TYR A 26 17.54 -10.73 -8.37
CA TYR A 26 17.49 -9.83 -9.53
C TYR A 26 16.10 -9.73 -10.15
N TYR A 27 15.11 -9.32 -9.34
CA TYR A 27 13.70 -9.26 -9.72
C TYR A 27 13.44 -8.53 -11.05
N LEU A 28 13.95 -7.30 -11.20
CA LEU A 28 13.72 -6.50 -12.42
C LEU A 28 14.40 -7.11 -13.65
N LYS A 29 15.56 -7.76 -13.48
CA LYS A 29 16.24 -8.47 -14.57
C LYS A 29 15.43 -9.71 -14.96
N ALA A 30 14.91 -10.46 -13.99
CA ALA A 30 14.04 -11.61 -14.22
C ALA A 30 12.77 -11.22 -14.99
N LEU A 31 12.10 -10.14 -14.58
CA LEU A 31 10.89 -9.63 -15.25
C LEU A 31 11.18 -9.25 -16.70
N LYS A 32 12.17 -8.38 -16.95
CA LYS A 32 12.55 -7.95 -18.30
C LYS A 32 13.00 -9.12 -19.18
N TYR A 33 13.72 -10.08 -18.60
CA TYR A 33 14.14 -11.27 -19.31
C TYR A 33 12.94 -12.14 -19.72
N ALA A 34 11.97 -12.33 -18.81
CA ALA A 34 10.75 -13.05 -19.10
C ALA A 34 9.89 -12.37 -20.17
N GLU A 35 9.81 -11.04 -20.18
CA GLU A 35 9.15 -10.26 -21.25
C GLU A 35 9.84 -10.52 -22.59
N LYS A 36 11.17 -10.34 -22.65
CA LYS A 36 11.96 -10.51 -23.87
C LYS A 36 11.90 -11.94 -24.45
N LYS A 37 11.77 -12.95 -23.60
CA LYS A 37 11.78 -14.38 -23.99
C LYS A 37 10.40 -15.02 -24.04
N GLY A 38 9.32 -14.29 -23.80
CA GLY A 38 7.96 -14.84 -23.79
C GLY A 38 7.66 -15.79 -22.63
N LEU A 39 8.39 -15.67 -21.51
CA LEU A 39 8.30 -16.58 -20.35
C LEU A 39 7.47 -16.01 -19.19
N GLN A 40 6.50 -15.14 -19.47
CA GLN A 40 5.67 -14.48 -18.45
C GLN A 40 4.94 -15.48 -17.54
N SER A 41 4.41 -16.56 -18.12
CA SER A 41 3.74 -17.62 -17.35
C SER A 41 4.69 -18.30 -16.36
N ASN A 42 5.92 -18.62 -16.80
CA ASN A 42 6.95 -19.19 -15.93
C ASN A 42 7.36 -18.21 -14.82
N PHE A 43 7.53 -16.93 -15.14
CA PHE A 43 7.82 -15.90 -14.14
C PHE A 43 6.74 -15.83 -13.06
N HIS A 44 5.47 -15.80 -13.45
CA HIS A 44 4.35 -15.79 -12.51
C HIS A 44 4.24 -17.07 -11.68
N LYS A 45 4.65 -18.24 -12.20
CA LYS A 45 4.71 -19.48 -11.41
C LYS A 45 5.87 -19.43 -10.41
N TYR A 46 7.05 -18.99 -10.84
CA TYR A 46 8.24 -19.00 -10.00
C TYR A 46 8.25 -17.95 -8.90
N ILE A 47 7.57 -16.82 -9.08
CA ILE A 47 7.57 -15.75 -8.07
C ILE A 47 6.97 -16.19 -6.73
N PHE A 48 6.09 -17.20 -6.73
CA PHE A 48 5.52 -17.78 -5.52
C PHE A 48 6.53 -18.51 -4.64
N PHE A 49 7.63 -19.00 -5.23
CA PHE A 49 8.73 -19.64 -4.49
C PHE A 49 9.73 -18.63 -3.94
N TYR A 50 9.67 -17.37 -4.39
CA TYR A 50 10.56 -16.30 -3.96
C TYR A 50 9.78 -15.07 -3.44
N PRO A 51 8.86 -15.24 -2.47
CA PRO A 51 7.94 -14.18 -2.09
C PRO A 51 8.61 -12.98 -1.42
N GLY A 52 9.76 -13.21 -0.77
CA GLY A 52 10.57 -12.15 -0.15
C GLY A 52 10.93 -11.02 -1.12
N LEU A 53 11.14 -11.33 -2.42
CA LEU A 53 11.44 -10.31 -3.42
C LEU A 53 10.30 -9.31 -3.61
N ILE A 54 9.06 -9.81 -3.60
CA ILE A 54 7.87 -8.98 -3.74
C ILE A 54 7.59 -8.23 -2.44
N LEU A 55 7.68 -8.92 -1.31
CA LEU A 55 7.47 -8.32 0.02
C LEU A 55 8.45 -7.16 0.26
N ASP A 56 9.72 -7.32 -0.12
CA ASP A 56 10.73 -6.26 -0.04
C ASP A 56 10.37 -5.04 -0.88
N LEU A 57 9.91 -5.25 -2.12
CA LEU A 57 9.48 -4.16 -2.99
C LEU A 57 8.27 -3.43 -2.39
N LEU A 58 7.27 -4.17 -1.89
CA LEU A 58 6.09 -3.62 -1.23
C LEU A 58 6.46 -2.81 0.02
N ASN A 59 7.34 -3.35 0.86
CA ASN A 59 7.81 -2.68 2.08
C ASN A 59 8.61 -1.41 1.78
N LYS A 60 9.32 -1.37 0.66
CA LYS A 60 10.05 -0.20 0.15
C LYS A 60 9.17 0.77 -0.64
N GLY A 61 7.88 0.45 -0.88
CA GLY A 61 6.99 1.25 -1.72
C GLY A 61 7.39 1.29 -3.20
N LYS A 62 8.14 0.29 -3.66
CA LYS A 62 8.60 0.17 -5.05
C LYS A 62 7.56 -0.57 -5.92
N PRO A 63 7.47 -0.27 -7.22
CA PRO A 63 6.55 -0.96 -8.11
C PRO A 63 6.94 -2.43 -8.26
N THR A 64 5.95 -3.31 -8.15
CA THR A 64 6.13 -4.75 -8.38
C THR A 64 5.83 -5.15 -9.83
N TYR A 65 5.07 -4.34 -10.59
CA TYR A 65 4.56 -4.66 -11.93
C TYR A 65 3.65 -5.90 -11.99
N LEU A 66 3.36 -6.52 -10.84
CA LEU A 66 2.39 -7.61 -10.75
C LEU A 66 0.97 -7.06 -10.74
N GLN A 67 0.05 -7.84 -11.29
CA GLN A 67 -1.37 -7.53 -11.20
C GLN A 67 -1.84 -7.50 -9.74
N LYS A 68 -2.74 -6.57 -9.40
CA LYS A 68 -3.30 -6.44 -8.04
C LYS A 68 -3.91 -7.75 -7.53
N LYS A 69 -4.47 -8.59 -8.42
CA LYS A 69 -5.03 -9.90 -8.08
C LYS A 69 -3.98 -10.85 -7.51
N ILE A 70 -2.78 -10.89 -8.11
CA ILE A 70 -1.66 -11.71 -7.63
C ILE A 70 -1.23 -11.24 -6.24
N LEU A 71 -1.11 -9.92 -6.04
CA LEU A 71 -0.67 -9.35 -4.76
C LEU A 71 -1.64 -9.59 -3.59
N ARG A 72 -2.92 -9.93 -3.87
CA ARG A 72 -3.90 -10.28 -2.84
C ARG A 72 -3.75 -11.70 -2.31
N LEU A 73 -2.94 -12.54 -2.96
CA LEU A 73 -2.74 -13.92 -2.52
C LEU A 73 -2.05 -13.93 -1.14
N PRO A 74 -2.40 -14.89 -0.26
CA PRO A 74 -1.88 -14.93 1.12
C PRO A 74 -0.36 -14.89 1.21
N VAL A 75 0.32 -15.47 0.23
CA VAL A 75 1.79 -15.48 0.14
C VAL A 75 2.43 -14.08 0.11
N PHE A 76 1.71 -13.08 -0.43
CA PHE A 76 2.16 -11.69 -0.53
C PHE A 76 1.43 -10.74 0.43
N ASN A 77 0.42 -11.24 1.14
CA ASN A 77 -0.44 -10.46 2.03
C ASN A 77 -0.53 -11.12 3.41
N LYS A 78 0.63 -11.41 4.01
CA LYS A 78 0.72 -12.09 5.32
C LYS A 78 0.49 -11.16 6.51
N GLU A 79 0.88 -9.90 6.38
CA GLU A 79 0.85 -8.92 7.47
C GLU A 79 -0.12 -7.80 7.13
N ILE A 80 -0.95 -7.41 8.10
CA ILE A 80 -1.83 -6.26 8.00
C ILE A 80 -0.99 -5.01 8.32
N PRO A 81 -0.75 -4.09 7.36
CA PRO A 81 -0.04 -2.86 7.65
C PRO A 81 -0.87 -1.97 8.59
N VAL A 82 -0.24 -1.58 9.70
CA VAL A 82 -0.81 -0.67 10.68
C VAL A 82 -0.17 0.70 10.51
N TYR A 83 -0.98 1.74 10.40
CA TYR A 83 -0.53 3.13 10.37
C TYR A 83 -1.03 3.86 11.62
N ASN A 84 -0.14 4.55 12.33
CA ASN A 84 -0.53 5.50 13.37
C ASN A 84 -0.35 6.92 12.81
N VAL A 85 -1.45 7.66 12.70
CA VAL A 85 -1.51 9.03 12.18
C VAL A 85 -1.80 9.97 13.35
N LYS A 86 -0.77 10.70 13.78
CA LYS A 86 -0.91 11.72 14.83
C LYS A 86 -1.14 13.08 14.19
N PHE A 87 -2.17 13.80 14.62
CA PHE A 87 -2.54 15.10 14.07
C PHE A 87 -3.11 16.11 15.09
N LEU A 88 -3.19 15.76 16.38
CA LEU A 88 -3.53 16.72 17.44
C LEU A 88 -2.38 17.70 17.78
N GLY A 89 -1.26 17.57 17.08
CA GLY A 89 -0.15 18.52 17.05
C GLY A 89 0.51 18.50 15.68
N ASN A 90 1.84 18.40 15.63
CA ASN A 90 2.54 18.19 14.37
C ASN A 90 2.13 16.86 13.73
N VAL A 91 1.80 16.88 12.43
CA VAL A 91 1.37 15.68 11.71
C VAL A 91 2.54 14.70 11.60
N VAL A 92 2.40 13.53 12.22
CA VAL A 92 3.41 12.48 12.24
C VAL A 92 2.76 11.15 11.87
N ILE A 93 3.41 10.40 10.98
CA ILE A 93 2.89 9.10 10.52
C ILE A 93 3.91 8.01 10.81
N HIS A 94 3.45 6.94 11.46
CA HIS A 94 4.20 5.70 11.66
C HIS A 94 3.58 4.58 10.84
N LYS A 95 4.38 3.66 10.33
CA LYS A 95 3.93 2.37 9.76
C LYS A 95 4.57 1.25 10.53
N ASN A 96 3.75 0.34 11.05
CA ASN A 96 4.17 -0.79 11.89
C ASN A 96 5.14 -0.30 12.98
N GLN A 97 4.72 0.72 13.74
CA GLN A 97 5.49 1.39 14.81
C GLN A 97 6.77 2.14 14.37
N LYS A 98 7.14 2.12 13.09
CA LYS A 98 8.32 2.82 12.58
C LYS A 98 7.93 4.18 12.00
N TYR A 99 8.65 5.22 12.41
CA TYR A 99 8.46 6.57 11.88
C TYR A 99 8.69 6.59 10.36
N LEU A 100 7.74 7.20 9.64
CA LEU A 100 7.78 7.35 8.21
C LEU A 100 8.10 8.81 7.88
N ARG A 101 9.31 9.04 7.38
CA ARG A 101 9.70 10.36 6.87
C ARG A 101 8.95 10.61 5.56
N THR A 102 7.87 11.37 5.62
CA THR A 102 7.03 11.71 4.47
C THR A 102 7.21 13.17 4.07
N LYS A 103 7.00 13.49 2.79
CA LYS A 103 6.97 14.86 2.28
C LYS A 103 5.56 15.22 1.79
N LEU A 104 4.59 15.04 2.68
CA LEU A 104 3.18 15.29 2.35
C LEU A 104 2.89 16.80 2.38
N ALA A 105 2.26 17.28 1.31
CA ALA A 105 1.69 18.63 1.27
C ALA A 105 0.45 18.71 2.17
N PRO A 106 0.00 19.92 2.59
CA PRO A 106 -1.17 20.06 3.48
C PRO A 106 -2.42 19.31 3.02
N LYS A 107 -2.72 19.34 1.71
CA LYS A 107 -3.86 18.60 1.13
C LYS A 107 -3.70 17.08 1.21
N GLU A 108 -2.47 16.59 1.11
CA GLU A 108 -2.15 15.17 1.26
C GLU A 108 -2.26 14.72 2.71
N CYS A 109 -1.80 15.55 3.66
CA CYS A 109 -2.01 15.33 5.09
C CYS A 109 -3.50 15.26 5.44
N ALA A 110 -4.28 16.26 4.99
CA ALA A 110 -5.72 16.29 5.20
C ALA A 110 -6.41 15.04 4.66
N PHE A 111 -5.99 14.56 3.48
CA PHE A 111 -6.50 13.31 2.92
C PHE A 111 -6.11 12.09 3.75
N CYS A 112 -4.87 12.00 4.23
CA CYS A 112 -4.43 10.89 5.09
C CYS A 112 -5.23 10.85 6.39
N ILE A 113 -5.44 12.00 7.03
CA ILE A 113 -6.27 12.14 8.24
C ILE A 113 -7.71 11.72 7.93
N HIS A 114 -8.29 12.21 6.83
CA HIS A 114 -9.65 11.85 6.44
C HIS A 114 -9.82 10.34 6.20
N VAL A 115 -8.85 9.70 5.54
CA VAL A 115 -8.81 8.25 5.33
C VAL A 115 -8.69 7.51 6.66
N ALA A 116 -7.79 7.93 7.54
CA ALA A 116 -7.59 7.31 8.85
C ALA A 116 -8.86 7.36 9.70
N LEU A 117 -9.58 8.49 9.68
CA LEU A 117 -10.81 8.68 10.45
C LEU A 117 -12.02 7.95 9.86
N ARG A 118 -12.18 7.94 8.52
CA ARG A 118 -13.40 7.40 7.87
C ARG A 118 -13.30 5.93 7.52
N ILE A 119 -12.13 5.47 7.11
CA ILE A 119 -11.90 4.08 6.67
C ILE A 119 -10.69 3.47 7.37
N GLY A 120 -10.54 3.76 8.66
CA GLY A 120 -9.44 3.25 9.47
C GLY A 120 -9.39 1.73 9.57
N GLU A 121 -10.53 1.06 9.48
CA GLU A 121 -10.62 -0.40 9.47
C GLU A 121 -10.76 -0.98 8.06
N SER A 122 -10.39 -2.26 7.92
CA SER A 122 -10.55 -3.01 6.68
C SER A 122 -12.02 -3.05 6.23
N HIS A 123 -12.24 -3.07 4.93
CA HIS A 123 -13.54 -3.11 4.23
C HIS A 123 -14.42 -1.87 4.37
N LYS A 124 -14.06 -0.88 5.21
CA LYS A 124 -14.74 0.42 5.22
C LYS A 124 -14.51 1.16 3.89
N LYS A 125 -15.51 1.97 3.51
CA LYS A 125 -15.56 2.68 2.23
C LYS A 125 -15.92 4.15 2.40
N ILE A 126 -15.33 5.01 1.57
CA ILE A 126 -15.73 6.42 1.41
C ILE A 126 -16.35 6.57 0.03
N PRO A 127 -17.63 6.95 -0.08
CA PRO A 127 -18.25 7.31 -1.34
C PRO A 127 -17.46 8.40 -2.09
N LEU A 128 -17.28 8.24 -3.41
CA LEU A 128 -16.47 9.18 -4.20
C LEU A 128 -17.10 10.57 -4.28
N ASP A 129 -18.43 10.66 -4.30
CA ASP A 129 -19.17 11.93 -4.33
C ASP A 129 -18.89 12.77 -3.07
N VAL A 130 -18.92 12.16 -1.88
CA VAL A 130 -18.58 12.81 -0.61
C VAL A 130 -17.13 13.28 -0.65
N LEU A 131 -16.24 12.44 -1.16
CA LEU A 131 -14.81 12.75 -1.22
C LEU A 131 -14.51 13.89 -2.20
N TYR A 132 -15.17 13.92 -3.36
CA TYR A 132 -15.04 14.99 -4.35
C TYR A 132 -15.57 16.32 -3.82
N LYS A 133 -16.73 16.31 -3.16
CA LYS A 133 -17.29 17.52 -2.51
C LYS A 133 -16.35 18.09 -1.45
N ASN A 134 -15.72 17.25 -0.63
CA ASN A 134 -14.85 17.70 0.44
C ASN A 134 -13.49 18.22 -0.05
N PHE A 135 -12.87 17.57 -1.05
CA PHE A 135 -11.49 17.89 -1.46
C PHE A 135 -11.41 18.74 -2.73
N TRP A 136 -12.44 18.72 -3.57
CA TRP A 136 -12.46 19.38 -4.88
C TRP A 136 -13.86 19.86 -5.29
N PRO A 137 -14.54 20.68 -4.46
CA PRO A 137 -15.94 21.09 -4.68
C PRO A 137 -16.19 21.78 -6.02
N HIS A 138 -15.19 22.46 -6.59
CA HIS A 138 -15.30 23.23 -7.84
C HIS A 138 -14.48 22.66 -9.00
N SER A 139 -13.99 21.43 -8.87
CA SER A 139 -13.14 20.82 -9.90
C SER A 139 -13.97 20.22 -11.03
N THR A 140 -13.57 20.48 -12.27
CA THR A 140 -14.10 19.80 -13.46
C THR A 140 -13.56 18.37 -13.63
N HIS A 141 -12.42 18.05 -13.01
CA HIS A 141 -11.75 16.74 -13.15
C HIS A 141 -11.35 16.10 -11.80
N PRO A 142 -12.29 15.89 -10.85
CA PRO A 142 -11.98 15.41 -9.51
C PRO A 142 -11.42 13.97 -9.51
N THR A 143 -11.85 13.10 -10.43
CA THR A 143 -11.37 11.73 -10.58
C THR A 143 -9.88 11.66 -10.94
N ARG A 144 -9.41 12.55 -11.83
CA ARG A 144 -7.99 12.67 -12.20
C ARG A 144 -7.18 13.15 -11.00
N ASN A 145 -7.66 14.17 -10.31
CA ASN A 145 -7.01 14.72 -9.13
C ASN A 145 -6.87 13.68 -8.02
N LEU A 146 -7.94 12.90 -7.78
CA LEU A 146 -7.92 11.79 -6.83
C LEU A 146 -6.89 10.73 -7.22
N SER A 147 -6.83 10.36 -8.49
CA SER A 147 -5.87 9.35 -8.97
C SER A 147 -4.41 9.77 -8.73
N HIS A 148 -4.09 11.05 -9.00
CA HIS A 148 -2.77 11.61 -8.70
C HIS A 148 -2.49 11.64 -7.20
N LEU A 149 -3.45 12.12 -6.40
CA LEU A 149 -3.32 12.19 -4.95
C LEU A 149 -3.10 10.81 -4.32
N LEU A 150 -3.92 9.82 -4.69
CA LEU A 150 -3.79 8.45 -4.21
C LEU A 150 -2.45 7.81 -4.61
N THR A 151 -1.97 8.07 -5.82
CA THR A 151 -0.68 7.55 -6.27
C THR A 151 0.45 8.10 -5.41
N LYS A 152 0.43 9.41 -5.16
CA LYS A 152 1.44 10.07 -4.33
C LYS A 152 1.39 9.59 -2.88
N ILE A 153 0.21 9.55 -2.27
CA ILE A 153 0.03 9.09 -0.90
C ILE A 153 0.45 7.62 -0.74
N LYS A 154 0.06 6.74 -1.67
CA LYS A 154 0.50 5.34 -1.60
C LYS A 154 2.01 5.19 -1.69
N LYS A 155 2.67 6.02 -2.49
CA LYS A 155 4.13 6.02 -2.61
C LYS A 155 4.78 6.53 -1.32
N GLU A 156 4.37 7.69 -0.84
CA GLU A 156 4.92 8.33 0.37
C GLU A 156 4.71 7.44 1.61
N LEU A 157 3.51 6.86 1.77
CA LEU A 157 3.18 5.97 2.89
C LEU A 157 3.62 4.51 2.67
N ARG A 158 4.16 4.18 1.49
CA ARG A 158 4.51 2.81 1.10
C ARG A 158 3.33 1.85 1.28
N ILE A 159 2.13 2.28 0.87
CA ILE A 159 0.91 1.48 0.88
C ILE A 159 0.94 0.55 -0.35
N PRO A 160 0.83 -0.77 -0.16
CA PRO A 160 0.66 -1.70 -1.26
C PRO A 160 -0.55 -1.34 -2.16
N PRO A 161 -0.40 -1.39 -3.49
CA PRO A 161 -1.41 -0.88 -4.42
C PRO A 161 -2.75 -1.63 -4.40
N HIS A 162 -2.79 -2.81 -3.79
CA HIS A 162 -3.96 -3.67 -3.68
C HIS A 162 -4.78 -3.43 -2.40
N LEU A 163 -4.25 -2.69 -1.41
CA LEU A 163 -4.85 -2.50 -0.10
C LEU A 163 -5.71 -1.23 0.03
N LEU A 164 -5.50 -0.22 -0.82
CA LEU A 164 -6.38 0.94 -0.90
C LEU A 164 -6.81 1.11 -2.36
N VAL A 165 -8.09 0.91 -2.67
CA VAL A 165 -8.55 0.73 -4.06
C VAL A 165 -9.76 1.60 -4.33
N VAL A 166 -9.79 2.22 -5.52
CA VAL A 166 -11.00 2.88 -6.03
C VAL A 166 -11.83 1.85 -6.79
N SER A 167 -13.11 1.75 -6.45
CA SER A 167 -14.12 0.98 -7.15
C SER A 167 -15.01 1.94 -7.93
N TYR A 168 -15.32 1.59 -9.18
CA TYR A 168 -16.24 2.33 -10.07
C TYR A 168 -17.41 1.44 -10.50
N LYS A 169 -17.83 0.51 -9.64
CA LYS A 169 -19.04 -0.27 -9.90
C LYS A 169 -20.25 0.65 -9.76
N LYS A 170 -21.27 0.42 -10.59
CA LYS A 170 -22.44 1.30 -10.81
C LYS A 170 -23.14 1.77 -9.52
N ASP A 171 -23.05 1.00 -8.43
CA ASP A 171 -23.66 1.30 -7.12
C ASP A 171 -22.64 1.38 -5.95
N GLU A 172 -21.33 1.33 -6.25
CA GLU A 172 -20.25 1.31 -5.24
C GLU A 172 -19.06 2.17 -5.65
N GLU A 173 -19.31 3.36 -6.20
CA GLU A 173 -18.26 4.33 -6.45
C GLU A 173 -17.64 4.80 -5.14
N ALA A 174 -16.52 4.18 -4.76
CA ALA A 174 -15.91 4.43 -3.47
C ALA A 174 -14.40 4.16 -3.45
N ILE A 175 -13.71 4.83 -2.52
CA ILE A 175 -12.41 4.37 -2.03
C ILE A 175 -12.67 3.30 -0.97
N ILE A 176 -12.03 2.16 -1.13
CA ILE A 176 -12.20 1.00 -0.26
C ILE A 176 -10.87 0.65 0.38
N ASN A 177 -10.86 0.56 1.70
CA ASN A 177 -9.79 -0.07 2.46
C ASN A 177 -9.94 -1.59 2.35
N LYS A 178 -8.91 -2.30 1.87
CA LYS A 178 -8.90 -3.75 1.62
C LYS A 178 -7.95 -4.52 2.55
N GLY A 179 -7.46 -3.89 3.62
CA GLY A 179 -6.61 -4.57 4.60
C GLY A 179 -5.53 -3.67 5.20
N ILE A 180 -5.84 -2.40 5.44
CA ILE A 180 -5.01 -1.47 6.20
C ILE A 180 -5.70 -1.21 7.52
N TYR A 181 -4.94 -1.07 8.61
CA TYR A 181 -5.46 -0.58 9.88
C TYR A 181 -4.87 0.80 10.18
N PHE A 182 -5.71 1.81 10.38
CA PHE A 182 -5.29 3.13 10.82
C PHE A 182 -5.71 3.36 12.26
N THR A 183 -4.78 3.89 13.04
CA THR A 183 -4.98 4.41 14.40
C THR A 183 -4.63 5.90 14.38
N THR A 184 -5.23 6.65 15.29
CA THR A 184 -5.02 8.09 15.40
C THR A 184 -4.85 8.50 16.86
N ASP A 185 -4.09 9.55 17.11
CA ASP A 185 -4.01 10.15 18.46
C ASP A 185 -5.38 10.70 18.92
N TYR A 186 -6.25 11.09 17.98
CA TYR A 186 -7.62 11.45 18.28
C TYR A 186 -8.48 10.27 18.76
N SER A 187 -8.34 9.08 18.16
CA SER A 187 -9.03 7.88 18.65
C SER A 187 -8.50 7.46 20.02
N GLU A 188 -7.17 7.52 20.22
CA GLU A 188 -6.54 7.26 21.53
C GLU A 188 -7.09 8.22 22.61
N PHE A 189 -7.23 9.51 22.27
CA PHE A 189 -7.81 10.52 23.17
C PHE A 189 -9.27 10.20 23.51
N ASN A 190 -10.10 9.87 22.52
CA ASN A 190 -11.51 9.53 22.76
C ASN A 190 -11.66 8.27 23.62
N GLU A 191 -10.82 7.26 23.41
CA GLU A 191 -10.80 6.04 24.23
C GLU A 191 -10.48 6.36 25.69
N ALA A 192 -9.49 7.23 25.94
CA ALA A 192 -9.15 7.67 27.30
C ALA A 192 -10.31 8.40 28.00
N ILE A 193 -11.04 9.26 27.28
CA ILE A 193 -12.23 9.95 27.83
C ILE A 193 -13.34 8.96 28.17
N ILE A 194 -13.59 7.97 27.31
CA ILE A 194 -14.60 6.93 27.55
C ILE A 194 -14.23 6.09 28.78
N GLN A 195 -12.95 5.71 28.93
CA GLN A 195 -12.46 4.99 30.10
C GLN A 195 -12.62 5.81 31.38
N ALA A 196 -12.23 7.08 31.37
CA ALA A 196 -12.41 7.98 32.52
C ALA A 196 -13.88 8.09 32.93
N HIS A 197 -14.81 8.22 31.98
CA HIS A 197 -16.24 8.21 32.29
C HIS A 197 -16.75 6.88 32.82
N ALA A 198 -16.17 5.74 32.41
CA ALA A 198 -16.53 4.44 32.95
C ALA A 198 -16.09 4.31 34.41
N PHE A 199 -14.88 4.76 34.77
CA PHE A 199 -14.38 4.79 36.14
C PHE A 199 -15.23 5.69 37.05
N LEU A 200 -15.54 6.91 36.60
CA LEU A 200 -16.42 7.83 37.34
C LEU A 200 -17.80 7.22 37.63
N ARG A 201 -18.33 6.39 36.72
CA ARG A 201 -19.60 5.69 36.92
C ARG A 201 -19.48 4.49 37.86
N ALA A 202 -18.30 3.87 37.95
CA ALA A 202 -18.02 2.78 38.86
C ALA A 202 -17.74 3.26 40.30
N GLY A 203 -17.63 4.57 40.52
CA GLY A 203 -17.33 5.17 41.82
C GLY A 203 -15.83 5.27 42.13
N GLU A 204 -14.98 5.15 41.11
CA GLU A 204 -13.55 5.48 41.16
C GLU A 204 -13.29 6.95 40.79
#